data_AF-A0ABD3CEU2-F1
#
_entry.id   AF-A0ABD3CEU2-F1
#
_cell.length_a   1.000
_cell.length_b   1.000
_cell.length_c   1.000
_cell.angle_alpha   90.00
_cell.angle_beta   90.00
_cell.angle_gamma   90.00
#
_symmetry.space_group_name_H-M   'P 1'
#
loop_
_entity.id
_entity.type
_entity.pdbx_description
1 polymer ?
#
loop_
_entity_poly.entity_id
_entity_poly.type
_entity_poly.pdbx_seq_one_letter_code
_entity_poly.pdbx_strand_id
1 'polypeptide(L)'
;MMLLAPNEITALESKGEIDPYPNPSVLDIAKFAVKRQNEKAESNLTLVKVISGEVHWKGESGGRIYELVITAEDSANSVGDYQVS
;
A
#
# COMPACT_ATOMS: atom_id res chain seq x y z
N MET A 1 37.78 -34.13 18.68
CA MET A 1 36.47 -34.76 18.40
C MET A 1 35.64 -34.60 19.66
N MET A 2 34.71 -33.65 19.68
CA MET A 2 33.82 -33.43 20.82
C MET A 2 32.39 -33.65 20.35
N LEU A 3 31.75 -34.69 20.89
CA LEU A 3 30.31 -34.93 20.77
C LEU A 3 29.58 -33.88 21.62
N LEU A 4 28.60 -33.22 21.04
CA LEU A 4 27.58 -32.47 21.79
C LEU A 4 26.42 -33.43 22.11
N ALA A 5 26.00 -33.43 23.37
CA ALA A 5 24.92 -34.28 23.89
C ALA A 5 23.54 -33.80 23.39
N PRO A 6 22.53 -34.71 23.34
CA PRO A 6 21.23 -34.43 22.77
C PRO A 6 20.29 -33.82 23.82
N ASN A 7 19.37 -33.00 23.32
CA ASN A 7 18.27 -32.32 24.01
C ASN A 7 18.65 -31.00 24.66
N GLU A 8 18.41 -29.91 23.94
CA GLU A 8 17.23 -29.09 24.23
C GLU A 8 16.92 -28.14 23.05
N ILE A 9 15.64 -28.14 22.69
CA ILE A 9 14.92 -27.15 21.87
C ILE A 9 15.16 -27.19 20.35
N THR A 10 14.24 -27.89 19.69
CA THR A 10 13.75 -27.57 18.35
C THR A 10 13.24 -26.12 18.34
N ALA A 11 14.12 -25.16 18.09
CA ALA A 11 13.74 -23.84 17.61
C ALA A 11 14.55 -23.61 16.34
N LEU A 12 13.87 -23.77 15.20
CA LEU A 12 14.30 -23.20 13.94
C LEU A 12 14.28 -21.68 14.10
N GLU A 13 15.35 -21.11 14.68
CA GLU A 13 15.61 -19.69 14.54
C GLU A 13 16.11 -19.46 13.12
N SER A 14 15.17 -19.37 12.17
CA SER A 14 15.42 -18.66 10.92
C SER A 14 15.64 -17.18 11.29
N LYS A 15 16.90 -16.87 11.57
CA LYS A 15 17.49 -15.55 11.71
C LYS A 15 16.72 -14.52 10.87
N GLY A 16 16.08 -13.57 11.55
CA GLY A 16 15.11 -12.64 10.98
C GLY A 16 15.56 -11.98 9.68
N GLU A 17 14.95 -12.41 8.58
CA GLU A 17 14.99 -11.68 7.33
C GLU A 17 13.94 -10.56 7.44
N ILE A 18 14.40 -9.35 7.70
CA ILE A 18 13.57 -8.15 7.60
C ILE A 18 13.30 -8.01 6.10
N ASP A 19 12.04 -8.19 5.64
CA ASP A 19 11.69 -7.91 4.24
C ASP A 19 12.10 -6.45 3.97
N PRO A 20 13.10 -6.17 3.10
CA PRO A 20 13.54 -4.81 2.81
C PRO A 20 12.44 -4.01 2.10
N TYR A 21 11.39 -4.69 1.63
CA TYR A 21 10.22 -4.11 1.00
C TYR A 21 8.96 -4.66 1.67
N PRO A 22 8.63 -4.27 2.92
CA PRO A 22 7.39 -4.73 3.53
C PRO A 22 6.21 -4.37 2.63
N ASN A 23 5.32 -5.33 2.35
CA ASN A 23 4.11 -5.08 1.55
C ASN A 23 3.25 -4.02 2.27
N PRO A 24 3.09 -2.80 1.73
CA PRO A 24 2.14 -1.86 2.29
C PRO A 24 0.73 -2.42 2.12
N SER A 25 -0.16 -2.10 3.07
CA SER A 25 -1.57 -2.48 2.94
C SER A 25 -2.15 -1.86 1.67
N VAL A 26 -2.91 -2.63 0.91
CA VAL A 26 -3.64 -2.18 -0.29
C VAL A 26 -4.48 -0.92 0.01
N LEU A 27 -5.02 -0.83 1.23
CA LEU A 27 -5.77 0.35 1.69
C LEU A 27 -4.89 1.61 1.79
N ASP A 28 -3.65 1.48 2.27
CA ASP A 28 -2.75 2.61 2.42
C ASP A 28 -2.26 3.13 1.07
N ILE A 29 -2.04 2.21 0.12
CA ILE A 29 -1.71 2.55 -1.27
C ILE A 29 -2.90 3.28 -1.93
N ALA A 30 -4.13 2.81 -1.71
CA ALA A 30 -5.33 3.47 -2.21
C ALA A 30 -5.50 4.90 -1.64
N LYS A 31 -5.30 5.07 -0.32
CA LYS A 31 -5.35 6.40 0.33
C LYS A 31 -4.29 7.33 -0.22
N PHE A 32 -3.06 6.83 -0.41
CA PHE A 32 -1.97 7.60 -1.00
C PHE A 32 -2.30 8.05 -2.43
N ALA A 33 -2.84 7.16 -3.26
CA ALA A 33 -3.23 7.47 -4.64
C ALA A 33 -4.32 8.55 -4.69
N VAL A 34 -5.37 8.45 -3.86
CA VAL A 34 -6.43 9.47 -3.77
C VAL A 34 -5.87 10.81 -3.32
N LYS A 35 -5.02 10.83 -2.29
CA LYS A 35 -4.36 12.07 -1.84
C LYS A 35 -3.55 12.72 -2.96
N ARG A 36 -2.73 11.95 -3.68
CA ARG A 36 -1.93 12.45 -4.81
C ARG A 36 -2.79 12.98 -5.94
N GLN A 37 -3.93 12.34 -6.21
CA GLN A 37 -4.87 12.81 -7.22
C GLN A 37 -5.49 14.15 -6.82
N ASN A 38 -5.91 14.30 -5.56
CA ASN A 38 -6.43 15.56 -5.02
C ASN A 38 -5.40 16.70 -5.13
N GLU A 39 -4.15 16.45 -4.76
CA GLU A 39 -3.04 17.42 -4.88
C GLU A 39 -2.78 17.82 -6.34
N LYS A 40 -2.81 16.86 -7.28
CA LYS A 40 -2.46 17.08 -8.69
C LYS A 40 -3.57 17.76 -9.48
N ALA A 41 -4.83 17.44 -9.18
CA ALA A 41 -5.99 17.85 -9.97
C ALA A 41 -6.88 18.87 -9.24
N GLU A 42 -6.44 19.40 -8.10
CA GLU A 42 -7.21 20.31 -7.24
C GLU A 42 -8.62 19.78 -6.96
N SER A 43 -8.71 18.48 -6.71
CA SER A 43 -9.98 17.76 -6.48
C SER A 43 -10.14 17.41 -5.00
N ASN A 44 -11.37 17.05 -4.61
CA ASN A 44 -11.71 16.71 -3.24
C ASN A 44 -12.34 15.32 -3.14
N LEU A 45 -11.61 14.33 -3.64
CA LEU A 45 -12.02 12.93 -3.61
C LEU A 45 -11.77 12.33 -2.22
N THR A 46 -12.77 11.61 -1.71
CA THR A 46 -12.66 10.80 -0.49
C THR A 46 -12.73 9.33 -0.85
N LEU A 47 -11.74 8.53 -0.41
CA LEU A 47 -11.76 7.09 -0.62
C LEU A 47 -12.93 6.45 0.15
N VAL A 48 -13.82 5.77 -0.56
CA VAL A 48 -14.96 5.05 0.05
C VAL A 48 -14.58 3.59 0.31
N LYS A 49 -14.04 2.90 -0.70
CA LYS A 49 -13.64 1.50 -0.60
C LYS A 49 -12.65 1.11 -1.69
N VAL A 50 -11.89 0.04 -1.42
CA VAL A 50 -11.13 -0.68 -2.44
C VAL A 50 -11.98 -1.87 -2.90
N ILE A 51 -12.19 -1.98 -4.21
CA ILE A 51 -12.96 -3.06 -4.86
C ILE A 51 -12.04 -4.26 -5.13
N SER A 52 -10.85 -4.00 -5.67
CA SER A 52 -9.83 -5.02 -5.92
C SER A 52 -8.43 -4.42 -5.83
N GLY A 53 -7.46 -5.28 -5.55
CA GLY A 53 -6.04 -4.93 -5.58
C GLY A 53 -5.23 -6.12 -6.04
N GLU A 54 -4.55 -5.97 -7.17
CA GLU A 54 -3.66 -6.99 -7.74
C GLU A 54 -2.21 -6.52 -7.59
N VAL A 55 -1.33 -7.46 -7.26
CA VAL A 55 0.10 -7.19 -7.09
C VAL A 55 0.85 -7.91 -8.19
N HIS A 56 1.58 -7.14 -8.98
CA HIS A 56 2.44 -7.64 -10.04
C HIS A 56 3.90 -7.45 -9.66
N TRP A 57 4.67 -8.54 -9.69
CA TRP A 57 6.11 -8.48 -9.51
C TRP A 57 6.75 -7.88 -10.76
N LYS A 58 7.57 -6.85 -10.56
CA LYS A 58 8.28 -6.16 -11.63
C LYS A 58 9.75 -6.54 -11.60
N GLY A 59 10.08 -7.57 -12.39
CA GLY A 59 11.45 -8.00 -12.69
C GLY A 59 12.17 -8.70 -11.54
N GLU A 60 13.40 -9.15 -11.82
CA GLU A 60 14.27 -9.88 -10.87
C GLU A 60 14.82 -8.99 -9.73
N SER A 61 14.67 -7.67 -9.83
CA SER A 61 15.18 -6.69 -8.87
C SER A 61 14.20 -6.33 -7.73
N GLY A 62 13.08 -7.04 -7.60
CA GLY A 62 12.20 -6.95 -6.43
C GLY A 62 11.20 -5.78 -6.40
N GLY A 63 10.90 -5.16 -7.54
CA GLY A 63 9.85 -4.13 -7.62
C GLY A 63 8.44 -4.74 -7.52
N ARG A 64 7.50 -4.05 -6.87
CA ARG A 64 6.07 -4.42 -6.82
C ARG A 64 5.23 -3.32 -7.45
N ILE A 65 4.34 -3.69 -8.36
CA ILE A 65 3.31 -2.81 -8.94
C ILE A 65 1.97 -3.22 -8.34
N TYR A 66 1.18 -2.23 -7.93
CA TYR A 66 -0.15 -2.44 -7.39
C TYR A 66 -1.18 -1.86 -8.37
N GLU A 67 -2.05 -2.70 -8.89
CA GLU A 67 -3.19 -2.31 -9.69
C GLU A 67 -4.43 -2.33 -8.81
N LEU A 68 -5.01 -1.16 -8.56
CA LEU A 68 -6.12 -1.00 -7.62
C LEU A 68 -7.36 -0.48 -8.33
N VAL A 69 -8.49 -1.12 -8.08
CA VAL A 69 -9.82 -0.59 -8.44
C VAL A 69 -10.46 -0.05 -7.17
N ILE A 70 -10.77 1.23 -7.14
CA ILE A 70 -11.31 1.92 -5.97
C ILE A 70 -12.62 2.64 -6.27
N THR A 71 -13.43 2.84 -5.24
CA THR A 71 -14.54 3.81 -5.26
C THR A 71 -14.12 5.02 -4.44
N ALA A 72 -14.25 6.20 -5.02
CA ALA A 72 -14.08 7.47 -4.32
C ALA A 72 -15.32 8.35 -4.56
N GLU A 73 -15.68 9.12 -3.55
CA GLU A 73 -16.75 10.12 -3.61
C GLU A 73 -16.14 11.49 -3.85
N ASP A 74 -16.73 12.24 -4.78
CA ASP A 74 -16.37 13.64 -4.98
C ASP A 74 -17.28 14.51 -4.12
N SER A 75 -16.73 14.98 -3.01
CA SER A 75 -17.36 16.01 -2.20
C SER A 75 -17.08 17.38 -2.83
N ALA A 76 -17.68 17.62 -4.01
CA ALA A 76 -17.80 18.93 -4.62
C ALA A 76 -18.77 19.76 -3.76
N ASN A 77 -18.26 20.32 -2.67
CA ASN A 77 -19.00 21.22 -1.81
C ASN A 77 -19.05 22.61 -2.48
N SER A 78 -19.76 22.73 -3.61
CA SER A 78 -19.96 23.99 -4.29
C SER A 78 -21.17 24.71 -3.69
N VAL A 79 -20.93 25.52 -2.65
CA VAL A 79 -21.73 26.71 -2.39
C VAL A 79 -20.77 27.89 -2.34
N GLY A 80 -20.56 28.51 -3.49
CA GLY A 80 -19.78 29.73 -3.64
C GLY A 80 -20.17 30.42 -4.94
N ASP A 81 -20.46 31.72 -4.86
CA ASP A 81 -20.68 32.55 -6.04
C ASP A 81 -19.34 32.79 -6.75
N TYR A 82 -19.22 32.35 -8.00
CA TYR A 82 -18.02 32.56 -8.81
C TYR A 82 -18.24 33.75 -9.76
N GLN A 83 -17.53 34.85 -9.50
CA GLN A 83 -17.41 35.95 -10.47
C GLN A 83 -16.13 35.77 -11.26
N VAL A 84 -16.25 35.52 -12.57
CA VAL A 84 -15.14 35.53 -13.52
C VAL A 84 -15.02 36.96 -14.06
N SER A 85 -13.87 37.59 -13.83
CA SER A 85 -13.49 38.90 -14.39
C SER A 85 -12.39 38.75 -15.42
#